data_AF-A0A3A2Z0B4-F1
#
_entry.id   AF-A0A3A2Z0B4-F1
#
_cell.length_a   1.000
_cell.length_b   1.000
_cell.length_c   1.000
_cell.angle_alpha   90.00
_cell.angle_beta   90.00
_cell.angle_gamma   90.00
#
_symmetry.space_group_name_H-M   'P 1'
#
loop_
_entity.id
_entity.type
_entity.pdbx_description
1 polymer ?
#
loop_
_entity_poly.entity_id
_entity_poly.type
_entity_poly.pdbx_seq_one_letter_code
_entity_poly.pdbx_strand_id
1 'polypeptide(L)' 'LIPGGRDIPVTNENKGQYVELVTEWKISRRVEEQFDAFMSGFNELIPADLVNVFDERELELLVGGIADID' A
#
# COMPACT_ATOMS: atom_id res chain seq x y z
N LEU A 1 13.76 -5.89 5.15
CA LEU A 1 14.36 -5.25 3.97
C LEU A 1 15.01 -6.31 3.09
N ILE A 2 16.08 -6.97 3.55
CA ILE A 2 16.67 -8.15 2.90
C ILE A 2 17.21 -9.14 3.95
N PRO A 3 17.30 -10.45 3.65
CA PRO A 3 17.97 -11.42 4.51
C PRO A 3 19.43 -11.01 4.76
N GLY A 4 19.88 -11.07 6.03
CA GLY A 4 21.25 -10.66 6.39
C GLY A 4 21.56 -9.17 6.28
N GLY A 5 20.58 -8.32 5.98
CA GLY A 5 20.80 -6.88 5.75
C GLY A 5 21.30 -6.09 6.97
N ARG A 6 21.28 -6.67 8.16
CA ARG A 6 21.85 -6.07 9.38
C ARG A 6 23.37 -5.94 9.30
N ASP A 7 24.04 -6.85 8.60
CA ASP A 7 25.50 -6.90 8.48
C ASP A 7 26.02 -6.16 7.24
N ILE A 8 25.11 -5.62 6.41
CA ILE A 8 25.44 -4.89 5.19
C ILE A 8 25.35 -3.39 5.49
N PRO A 9 26.47 -2.66 5.53
CA PRO A 9 26.44 -1.22 5.78
C PRO A 9 25.80 -0.47 4.60
N VAL A 10 25.05 0.59 4.93
CA VAL A 10 24.50 1.51 3.94
C VAL A 10 25.61 2.46 3.48
N THR A 11 25.91 2.43 2.19
CA THR A 11 26.91 3.26 1.50
C THR A 11 26.22 4.24 0.54
N ASN A 12 26.97 5.18 -0.03
CA ASN A 12 26.42 6.09 -1.04
C ASN A 12 25.93 5.38 -2.31
N GLU A 13 26.42 4.18 -2.58
CA GLU A 13 26.07 3.37 -3.75
C GLU A 13 24.77 2.60 -3.53
N ASN A 14 24.50 2.12 -2.30
CA ASN A 14 23.32 1.31 -1.99
C ASN A 14 22.19 2.07 -1.25
N LYS A 15 22.40 3.34 -0.87
CA LYS A 15 21.41 4.14 -0.13
C LYS A 15 20.05 4.26 -0.82
N GLY A 16 20.02 4.30 -2.16
CA GLY A 16 18.77 4.40 -2.93
C GLY A 16 17.88 3.17 -2.69
N GLN A 17 18.48 1.99 -2.87
CA GLN A 17 17.83 0.71 -2.60
C GLN A 17 17.38 0.60 -1.13
N TYR A 18 18.20 1.07 -0.19
CA TYR A 18 17.81 1.08 1.22
C TYR A 18 16.56 1.93 1.47
N VAL A 19 16.49 3.15 0.91
CA VAL A 19 15.33 4.04 1.06
C VAL A 19 14.08 3.41 0.44
N GLU A 20 14.19 2.82 -0.74
CA GLU A 20 13.09 2.13 -1.41
C GLU A 20 12.53 0.98 -0.53
N LEU A 21 13.40 0.08 -0.07
CA LEU A 21 13.01 -1.04 0.78
C LEU A 21 12.39 -0.58 2.11
N VAL A 22 12.94 0.48 2.72
CA VAL A 22 12.39 1.02 3.98
C VAL A 22 11.00 1.61 3.75
N THR A 23 10.81 2.29 2.62
CA THR A 23 9.54 2.92 2.25
C THR A 23 8.48 1.85 2.02
N GLU A 24 8.81 0.82 1.22
CA GLU A 24 7.95 -0.35 0.99
C GLU A 24 7.58 -1.05 2.31
N TRP A 25 8.56 -1.24 3.20
CA TRP A 25 8.28 -1.87 4.50
C TRP A 25 7.34 -1.04 5.37
N LYS A 26 7.55 0.28 5.41
CA LYS A 26 6.73 1.18 6.24
C LYS A 26 5.30 1.30 5.74
N ILE A 27 5.09 1.32 4.43
CA ILE A 27 3.79 1.60 3.81
C ILE A 27 3.00 0.30 3.58
N SER A 28 3.65 -0.76 3.11
CA SER A 28 2.96 -1.97 2.66
C SER A 28 3.20 -3.14 3.61
N ARG A 29 4.45 -3.59 3.76
CA ARG A 29 4.74 -4.88 4.42
C ARG A 29 4.36 -4.94 5.89
N ARG A 30 4.34 -3.79 6.59
CA ARG A 30 3.97 -3.75 8.01
C ARG A 30 2.49 -4.07 8.25
N VAL A 31 1.64 -3.79 7.26
CA VAL A 31 0.18 -3.93 7.37
C VAL A 31 -0.38 -4.97 6.41
N GLU A 32 0.49 -5.78 5.79
CA GLU A 32 0.15 -6.74 4.74
C GLU A 32 -0.94 -7.71 5.19
N GLU A 33 -0.79 -8.34 6.36
CA GLU A 33 -1.80 -9.27 6.88
C GLU A 33 -3.17 -8.62 7.13
N GLN A 34 -3.17 -7.38 7.66
CA GLN A 34 -4.41 -6.64 7.91
C GLN A 34 -5.06 -6.18 6.61
N PHE A 35 -4.24 -5.78 5.65
CA PHE A 35 -4.68 -5.34 4.34
C PHE A 35 -5.27 -6.51 3.54
N ASP A 36 -4.62 -7.67 3.54
CA ASP A 36 -5.10 -8.88 2.88
C ASP A 36 -6.44 -9.34 3.47
N ALA A 37 -6.56 -9.33 4.81
CA ALA A 37 -7.82 -9.67 5.47
C ALA A 37 -8.95 -8.69 5.11
N PHE A 38 -8.64 -7.38 5.06
CA PHE A 38 -9.58 -6.35 4.63
C PHE A 38 -10.01 -6.55 3.18
N MET A 39 -9.05 -6.74 2.26
CA MET A 39 -9.29 -6.95 0.84
C MET A 39 -10.10 -8.22 0.60
N SER A 40 -9.86 -9.30 1.36
CA SER A 40 -10.68 -10.52 1.28
C SER A 40 -12.14 -10.22 1.61
N GLY A 41 -12.41 -9.60 2.76
CA GLY A 41 -13.78 -9.28 3.18
C GLY A 41 -14.47 -8.25 2.27
N PHE A 42 -13.71 -7.28 1.75
CA PHE A 42 -14.20 -6.30 0.79
C PHE A 42 -14.56 -6.97 -0.55
N ASN A 43 -13.69 -7.84 -1.07
CA ASN A 43 -13.89 -8.54 -2.33
C ASN A 43 -14.99 -9.61 -2.29
N GLU A 44 -15.33 -10.12 -1.09
CA GLU A 44 -16.50 -10.98 -0.89
C GLU A 44 -17.82 -10.25 -1.18
N LEU A 45 -17.86 -8.93 -0.94
CA LEU A 45 -19.05 -8.10 -1.15
C LEU A 45 -19.04 -7.39 -2.51
N ILE A 46 -17.87 -6.89 -2.92
CA ILE A 46 -17.69 -6.10 -4.14
C ILE A 46 -16.62 -6.77 -5.01
N PRO A 47 -16.96 -7.26 -6.21
CA PRO A 47 -15.97 -7.85 -7.11
C PRO A 47 -14.79 -6.90 -7.39
N ALA A 48 -13.56 -7.41 -7.26
CA ALA A 48 -12.34 -6.62 -7.46
C ALA A 48 -12.28 -5.93 -8.83
N ASP A 49 -12.82 -6.57 -9.88
CA ASP A 49 -12.86 -6.01 -11.24
C ASP A 49 -13.66 -4.70 -11.33
N LEU A 50 -14.66 -4.50 -10.46
CA LEU A 50 -15.43 -3.27 -10.39
C LEU A 50 -14.71 -2.16 -9.66
N VAL A 51 -13.69 -2.49 -8.86
CA VAL A 51 -12.91 -1.53 -8.07
C VAL A 51 -11.67 -1.11 -8.83
N ASN A 52 -11.07 -2.02 -9.61
CA ASN A 52 -9.88 -1.78 -10.43
C ASN A 52 -10.07 -0.74 -11.55
N VAL A 53 -11.29 -0.29 -11.82
CA VAL A 53 -11.57 0.77 -12.81
C VAL A 53 -11.38 2.17 -12.26
N PHE A 54 -11.27 2.33 -10.93
CA PHE A 54 -11.14 3.61 -10.26
C PHE A 54 -9.70 3.92 -9.88
N ASP A 55 -9.28 5.18 -10.01
CA ASP A 55 -8.06 5.67 -9.38
C ASP A 55 -8.25 5.88 -7.85
N GLU A 56 -7.18 6.17 -7.12
CA GLU A 56 -7.23 6.31 -5.67
C GLU A 56 -8.18 7.42 -5.19
N ARG A 57 -8.37 8.48 -5.99
CA ARG A 57 -9.23 9.63 -5.66
C ARG A 57 -10.69 9.33 -5.99
N GLU A 58 -10.95 8.64 -7.09
CA GLU A 58 -12.29 8.21 -7.46
C GLU A 58 -12.85 7.19 -6.46
N LEU A 59 -12.01 6.26 -5.99
CA LEU A 59 -12.39 5.32 -4.94
C LEU A 59 -12.68 6.04 -3.61
N GLU A 60 -11.87 7.03 -3.25
CA GLU A 60 -12.11 7.88 -2.08
C GLU A 60 -13.45 8.63 -2.19
N LEU A 61 -13.75 9.22 -3.35
CA LEU A 61 -15.03 9.89 -3.62
C LEU A 61 -16.21 8.92 -3.56
N LEU A 62 -16.06 7.70 -4.08
CA LEU A 62 -17.10 6.68 -4.06
C LEU A 62 -17.46 6.26 -2.63
N VAL A 63 -16.45 6.11 -1.76
CA VAL A 63 -16.63 5.68 -0.36
C VAL A 63 -17.04 6.84 0.54
N GLY A 64 -16.41 8.00 0.39
CA GLY A 64 -16.63 9.19 1.23
C GLY A 64 -17.85 10.02 0.84
N GLY A 65 -18.37 9.82 -0.38
CA GLY A 65 -19.40 10.65 -0.98
C GLY A 65 -18.87 12.01 -1.43
N ILE A 66 -19.65 12.69 -2.27
CA ILE A 66 -19.37 14.08 -2.64
C ILE A 66 -19.80 14.93 -1.45
N ALA A 67 -18.83 15.47 -0.70
CA ALA A 67 -19.14 16.56 0.21
C ALA A 67 -19.60 17.74 -0.66
N ASP A 68 -20.84 18.20 -0.47
CA ASP A 68 -21.28 19.47 -1.07
C ASP A 68 -20.32 20.55 -0.55
N ILE A 69 -19.44 21.03 -1.44
CA ILE A 69 -18.58 22.17 -1.16
C ILE A 69 -19.46 23.41 -1.35
N ASP A 70 -19.77 24.09 -0.25
CA ASP A 70 -20.34 25.46 -0.25
C ASP A 70 -19.28 26.49 -0.66
#